data_AF-A0A0T9RIF0-F1
#
_entry.id   AF-A0A0T9RIF0-F1
#
_cell.length_a   1.000
_cell.length_b   1.000
_cell.length_c   1.000
_cell.angle_alpha   90.00
_cell.angle_beta   90.00
_cell.angle_gamma   90.00
#
_symmetry.space_group_name_H-M   'P 1'
#
loop_
_entity.id
_entity.type
_entity.pdbx_description
1 polymer ?
#
loop_
_entity_poly.entity_id
_entity_poly.type
_entity_poly.pdbx_seq_one_letter_code
_entity_poly.pdbx_strand_id
1 'polypeptide(L)' 'MKAHVSSREYQDNGNKRIYTLTDGSVVIEYPNLPGKSRFNFFNHCGNTVHKNQQRVAMKQAVEHHKKQWKVKP' A
#
# COMPACT_ATOMS: atom_id res chain seq x y z
N MET A 1 3.08 -15.02 -9.03
CA MET A 1 3.91 -14.55 -7.88
C MET A 1 3.05 -13.72 -6.95
N LYS A 2 3.18 -13.91 -5.63
CA LYS A 2 2.46 -13.11 -4.62
C LYS A 2 3.22 -11.79 -4.45
N ALA A 3 2.54 -10.65 -4.53
CA ALA A 3 3.21 -9.35 -4.36
C ALA A 3 3.58 -9.14 -2.88
N HIS A 4 4.79 -8.69 -2.62
CA HIS A 4 5.27 -8.32 -1.28
C HIS A 4 5.72 -6.85 -1.29
N VAL A 5 5.77 -6.21 -0.12
CA VAL A 5 6.33 -4.86 0.01
C VAL A 5 7.85 -4.95 -0.04
N SER A 6 8.46 -4.25 -0.99
CA SER A 6 9.93 -4.17 -1.17
C SER A 6 10.52 -2.97 -0.44
N SER A 7 9.83 -1.83 -0.45
CA SER A 7 10.24 -0.63 0.27
C SER A 7 9.07 0.09 0.92
N ARG A 8 9.39 0.90 1.93
CA ARG A 8 8.43 1.73 2.65
C ARG A 8 9.02 3.11 2.91
N GLU A 9 8.20 4.12 2.66
CA GLU A 9 8.52 5.51 2.95
C GLU A 9 7.41 6.17 3.78
N TYR A 10 7.82 7.07 4.67
CA TYR A 10 6.92 7.90 5.47
C TYR A 10 7.08 9.36 5.03
N GLN A 11 5.97 9.99 4.67
CA GLN A 11 5.87 11.41 4.30
C GLN A 11 4.86 12.11 5.21
N ASP A 12 4.84 13.43 5.18
CA ASP A 12 3.91 14.27 5.93
C ASP A 12 3.87 13.92 7.43
N ASN A 13 5.05 13.70 8.02
CA ASN A 13 5.22 13.27 9.41
C ASN A 13 4.48 11.96 9.76
N GLY A 14 4.35 11.05 8.78
CA GLY A 14 3.68 9.76 8.92
C GLY A 14 2.21 9.74 8.50
N ASN A 15 1.64 10.89 8.12
CA ASN A 15 0.28 11.00 7.60
C ASN A 15 0.11 10.45 6.18
N LYS A 16 1.24 10.20 5.50
CA LYS A 16 1.29 9.53 4.21
C LYS A 16 2.34 8.43 4.28
N ARG A 17 1.93 7.19 4.01
CA ARG A 17 2.82 6.03 3.98
C ARG A 17 2.80 5.45 2.58
N ILE A 18 3.95 5.36 1.96
CA ILE A 18 4.10 4.82 0.60
C ILE A 18 4.73 3.45 0.73
N TYR A 19 4.09 2.46 0.12
CA TYR A 19 4.57 1.09 0.05
C TYR A 19 4.81 0.74 -1.41
N THR A 20 6.06 0.47 -1.75
CA THR A 20 6.41 -0.05 -3.07
C THR A 20 6.41 -1.57 -2.99
N LEU A 21 5.78 -2.22 -3.95
CA LEU A 21 5.71 -3.67 -4.04
C LEU A 21 6.80 -4.21 -4.96
N THR A 22 7.06 -5.51 -4.87
CA THR A 22 8.07 -6.21 -5.67
C THR A 22 7.81 -6.16 -7.18
N ASP A 23 6.58 -5.94 -7.61
CA ASP A 23 6.19 -5.77 -9.02
C ASP A 23 6.25 -4.31 -9.50
N GLY A 24 6.77 -3.40 -8.65
CA GLY A 24 6.82 -1.96 -8.91
C GLY A 24 5.49 -1.24 -8.70
N SER A 25 4.42 -1.95 -8.35
CA SER A 25 3.16 -1.30 -7.97
C SER A 25 3.29 -0.59 -6.63
N VAL A 26 2.44 0.40 -6.41
CA VAL A 26 2.52 1.30 -5.24
C VAL A 26 1.18 1.36 -4.52
N VAL A 27 1.23 1.26 -3.20
CA VAL A 27 0.10 1.57 -2.32
C VAL A 27 0.45 2.80 -1.50
N ILE A 28 -0.42 3.81 -1.54
CA ILE A 28 -0.34 4.96 -0.65
C ILE A 28 -1.43 4.82 0.40
N GLU A 29 -1.04 4.87 1.67
CA GLU A 29 -1.94 4.88 2.81
C GLU A 29 -1.92 6.26 3.47
N TYR A 30 -3.11 6.77 3.77
CA TYR A 30 -3.33 7.98 4.56
C TYR A 30 -4.02 7.60 5.88
N PRO A 31 -3.27 7.35 6.97
CA PRO A 31 -3.82 6.81 8.22
C PRO A 31 -4.97 7.66 8.80
N ASN A 32 -4.93 8.97 8.58
CA ASN A 32 -5.93 9.92 9.08
C ASN A 32 -7.28 9.84 8.34
N LEU A 33 -7.33 9.19 7.18
CA LEU A 33 -8.57 9.05 6.42
C LEU A 33 -9.32 7.75 6.81
N PRO A 34 -10.67 7.80 6.85
CA PRO A 34 -11.47 6.63 7.15
C PRO A 34 -11.69 5.74 5.91
N GLY A 35 -11.89 4.44 6.17
CA GLY A 35 -12.48 3.51 5.21
C GLY A 35 -11.72 3.36 3.88
N LYS A 36 -12.44 3.49 2.76
CA LYS A 36 -11.91 3.28 1.40
C LYS A 36 -10.96 4.40 0.95
N SER A 37 -11.17 5.63 1.43
CA SER A 37 -10.32 6.79 1.10
C SER A 37 -8.92 6.71 1.71
N ARG A 38 -8.70 5.80 2.66
CA ARG A 38 -7.40 5.55 3.28
C ARG A 38 -6.35 5.05 2.29
N PHE A 39 -6.74 4.30 1.25
CA PHE A 39 -5.79 3.61 0.37
C PHE A 39 -5.96 4.00 -1.08
N ASN A 40 -4.86 4.45 -1.68
CA ASN A 40 -4.72 4.63 -3.12
C ASN A 40 -3.80 3.56 -3.69
N PHE A 41 -4.15 3.04 -4.86
CA PHE A 41 -3.47 1.91 -5.50
C PHE A 41 -3.04 2.28 -6.90
N PHE A 42 -1.75 2.15 -7.18
CA PHE A 42 -1.14 2.48 -8.47
C PHE A 42 -0.39 1.26 -9.02
N ASN A 43 -0.49 1.03 -10.32
CA ASN A 43 0.35 0.01 -10.97
C ASN A 43 1.77 0.55 -11.18
N HIS A 44 2.66 -0.30 -11.72
CA HIS A 44 4.05 0.08 -11.99
C HIS A 44 4.20 1.23 -13.01
N CYS A 45 3.17 1.52 -13.81
CA CYS A 45 3.15 2.67 -14.72
C CYS A 45 2.67 3.97 -14.04
N GLY A 46 2.32 3.95 -12.76
CA GLY A 46 1.72 5.09 -12.05
C GLY A 46 0.22 5.29 -12.31
N ASN A 47 -0.43 4.39 -13.05
CA ASN A 47 -1.87 4.46 -13.30
C ASN A 47 -2.66 3.92 -12.11
N THR A 48 -3.78 4.57 -11.78
CA THR A 48 -4.69 4.10 -10.75
C THR A 48 -5.21 2.70 -11.10
N VAL A 49 -5.06 1.76 -10.17
CA VAL A 49 -5.64 0.42 -10.31
C VAL A 49 -7.12 0.52 -10.00
N HIS A 50 -7.99 0.14 -10.93
CA HIS A 50 -9.46 0.12 -10.72
C HIS A 50 -10.01 -1.28 -10.38
N LYS A 51 -9.29 -2.35 -10.75
CA LYS A 51 -9.72 -3.74 -10.54
C LYS A 51 -9.71 -4.11 -9.05
N ASN A 52 -10.85 -4.52 -8.52
CA ASN A 52 -11.00 -4.81 -7.08
C ASN A 52 -10.09 -5.96 -6.61
N GLN A 53 -9.98 -7.05 -7.38
CA GLN A 53 -9.13 -8.18 -7.05
C GLN A 53 -7.65 -7.77 -6.87
N GLN A 54 -7.16 -6.89 -7.75
CA GLN A 54 -5.79 -6.38 -7.68
C GLN A 54 -5.60 -5.48 -6.47
N ARG A 55 -6.56 -4.57 -6.17
CA ARG A 55 -6.53 -3.74 -4.96
C ARG A 55 -6.49 -4.58 -3.68
N VAL A 56 -7.29 -5.66 -3.61
CA VAL A 56 -7.31 -6.58 -2.46
C VAL A 56 -5.95 -7.26 -2.29
N ALA A 57 -5.34 -7.75 -3.36
CA ALA A 57 -4.01 -8.38 -3.31
C ALA A 57 -2.93 -7.40 -2.82
N MET A 58 -2.93 -6.17 -3.35
CA MET A 58 -1.99 -5.12 -2.93
C MET A 58 -2.18 -4.75 -1.46
N LYS A 59 -3.43 -4.59 -1.01
CA LYS A 59 -3.75 -4.31 0.40
C LYS A 59 -3.29 -5.45 1.31
N GLN A 60 -3.52 -6.70 0.93
CA GLN A 60 -3.06 -7.87 1.69
C GLN A 60 -1.54 -7.89 1.84
N ALA A 61 -0.79 -7.52 0.81
CA ALA A 61 0.66 -7.42 0.87
C ALA A 61 1.12 -6.39 1.91
N VAL A 62 0.49 -5.20 1.92
CA VAL A 62 0.76 -4.14 2.91
C VAL A 62 0.42 -4.59 4.32
N GLU A 63 -0.76 -5.17 4.54
CA GLU A 63 -1.19 -5.65 5.85
C GLU A 63 -0.30 -6.80 6.37
N HIS A 64 0.11 -7.71 5.50
CA HIS A 64 1.07 -8.75 5.83
C HIS A 64 2.42 -8.17 6.26
N HIS A 65 2.95 -7.19 5.51
CA HIS A 65 4.17 -6.48 5.89
C HIS A 65 4.01 -5.79 7.25
N LYS A 66 2.90 -5.08 7.50
CA LYS A 66 2.67 -4.44 8.82
C LYS A 66 2.69 -5.45 9.97
N LYS A 67 2.07 -6.62 9.78
CA LYS A 67 2.08 -7.72 10.77
C LYS A 67 3.49 -8.24 11.01
N GLN A 68 4.26 -8.48 9.95
CA GLN A 68 5.64 -8.97 10.06
C GLN A 68 6.55 -8.00 10.82
N TRP A 69 6.40 -6.70 10.58
CA TRP A 69 7.28 -5.66 11.12
C TRP A 69 6.73 -4.97 12.39
N LYS A 70 5.65 -5.50 13.00
CA LYS A 70 4.98 -4.94 14.20
C LYS A 70 4.64 -3.44 14.08
N VAL A 71 4.25 -3.01 12.89
CA VAL A 71 3.99 -1.61 12.59
C VAL A 71 2.62 -1.28 13.13
N LYS A 72 2.53 -0.31 14.06
CA LYS A 72 1.25 0.13 14.63
C LYS A 72 0.32 0.60 13.49
N PRO A 73 -0.98 0.22 13.51
CA PRO A 73 -1.95 0.64 12.51
C PRO A 73 -1.93 2.15 12.26
#